data_AF-W2R2N2-F1
#
_entry.id   AF-W2R2N2-F1
#
_cell.length_a   1.000
_cell.length_b   1.000
_cell.length_c   1.000
_cell.angle_alpha   90.00
_cell.angle_beta   90.00
_cell.angle_gamma   90.00
#
_symmetry.space_group_name_H-M   'P 1'
#
loop_
_entity.id
_entity.type
_entity.pdbx_description
1 polymer ?
#
loop_
_entity_poly.entity_id
_entity_poly.type
_entity_poly.pdbx_seq_one_letter_code
_entity_poly.pdbx_strand_id
1 'polypeptide(L)' 'MSTSHYRAELVKLMSLKDDKTRKVLCDPVTPYDVLHNFTTEELLSITTVLVCRWMNERAYGDPETNDDMRPIHHESTT' A
#
# COMPACT_ATOMS: atom_id res chain seq x y z
N MET A 1 20.22 -2.51 -11.83
CA MET A 1 19.22 -2.50 -10.73
C MET A 1 17.85 -2.44 -11.37
N SER A 2 17.03 -3.48 -11.23
CA SER A 2 15.69 -3.50 -11.86
C SER A 2 14.74 -2.64 -11.03
N THR A 3 14.29 -1.53 -11.59
CA THR A 3 13.27 -0.65 -10.97
C THR A 3 11.87 -1.28 -10.96
N SER A 4 11.70 -2.46 -11.58
CA SER A 4 10.42 -3.17 -11.67
C SER A 4 9.83 -3.53 -10.31
N HIS A 5 10.66 -3.93 -9.34
CA HIS A 5 10.19 -4.28 -8.00
C HIS A 5 9.65 -3.06 -7.24
N TYR A 6 10.36 -1.94 -7.31
CA TYR A 6 9.91 -0.69 -6.69
C TYR A 6 8.55 -0.24 -7.24
N ARG A 7 8.37 -0.37 -8.56
CA ARG A 7 7.12 0.01 -9.23
C ARG A 7 5.93 -0.85 -8.80
N ALA A 8 6.12 -2.16 -8.71
CA ALA A 8 5.06 -3.06 -8.26
C ALA A 8 4.61 -2.76 -6.82
N GLU A 9 5.55 -2.45 -5.93
CA GLU A 9 5.25 -2.08 -4.54
C GLU A 9 4.56 -0.72 -4.42
N LEU A 10 4.96 0.24 -5.25
CA LEU A 10 4.30 1.55 -5.32
C LEU A 10 2.83 1.44 -5.79
N VAL A 11 2.55 0.56 -6.76
CA VAL A 11 1.17 0.28 -7.20
C VAL A 11 0.34 -0.31 -6.07
N LYS A 12 0.89 -1.23 -5.27
CA LYS A 12 0.20 -1.80 -4.10
C LYS A 12 -0.08 -0.72 -3.05
N LEU A 13 0.90 0.11 -2.72
CA LEU A 13 0.76 1.21 -1.76
C LEU A 13 -0.32 2.20 -2.20
N MET A 14 -0.24 2.68 -3.45
CA MET A 14 -1.17 3.68 -4.00
C MET A 14 -2.58 3.12 -4.26
N SER A 15 -2.73 1.80 -4.26
CA SER A 15 -4.03 1.12 -4.38
C SER A 15 -4.61 0.70 -3.02
N LEU A 16 -3.97 1.07 -1.90
CA LEU A 16 -4.49 0.78 -0.56
C LEU A 16 -5.84 1.46 -0.38
N LYS A 17 -6.86 0.66 -0.07
CA LYS A 17 -8.22 1.12 0.17
C LYS A 17 -8.37 1.47 1.64
N ASP A 18 -9.10 2.53 1.93
CA ASP A 18 -9.59 2.74 3.29
C ASP A 18 -10.81 1.84 3.54
N ASP A 19 -10.70 0.86 4.43
CA ASP A 19 -11.80 -0.08 4.70
C ASP A 19 -13.07 0.60 5.24
N LYS A 20 -12.95 1.75 5.92
CA LYS A 20 -14.08 2.51 6.47
C LYS A 20 -14.93 3.20 5.40
N THR A 21 -14.32 3.64 4.31
CA THR A 21 -15.00 4.39 3.25
C THR A 21 -14.99 3.67 1.89
N ARG A 22 -14.28 2.54 1.78
CA ARG A 22 -13.90 1.83 0.54
C ARG A 22 -13.30 2.75 -0.52
N LYS A 23 -12.84 3.93 -0.12
CA LYS A 23 -12.26 4.94 -1.00
C LYS A 23 -10.76 4.69 -1.10
N VAL A 24 -10.20 4.79 -2.30
CA VAL A 24 -8.75 4.76 -2.47
C VAL A 24 -8.20 6.05 -1.86
N LEU A 25 -7.21 5.93 -0.98
CA LEU A 25 -6.67 7.07 -0.21
C LEU A 25 -6.01 8.11 -1.12
N CYS A 26 -5.48 7.66 -2.26
CA CYS A 26 -5.18 8.47 -3.43
C CYS A 26 -6.33 8.21 -4.41
N ASP A 27 -7.07 9.21 -4.88
CA ASP A 27 -8.27 9.00 -5.72
C ASP A 27 -7.85 8.77 -7.20
N PRO A 28 -7.87 7.54 -7.75
CA PRO A 28 -8.15 7.39 -9.17
C PRO A 28 -9.48 6.66 -9.38
N VAL A 29 -10.19 7.08 -10.42
CA VAL A 29 -11.42 6.43 -10.93
C VAL A 29 -11.15 4.97 -11.37
N THR A 30 -9.89 4.57 -11.48
CA THR A 30 -9.42 3.25 -11.95
C THR A 30 -8.22 2.74 -11.14
N PRO A 31 -8.16 1.44 -10.78
CA PRO A 31 -7.00 0.85 -10.13
C PRO A 31 -5.71 1.06 -10.93
N TYR A 32 -4.60 1.31 -10.24
CA TYR A 32 -3.30 1.44 -10.88
C TYR A 32 -2.82 0.10 -11.44
N ASP A 33 -2.45 0.07 -12.73
CA ASP A 33 -1.76 -1.06 -13.34
C ASP A 33 -0.26 -1.03 -12.95
N VAL A 34 0.40 -2.19 -12.96
CA VAL A 34 1.86 -2.33 -12.78
C VAL A 34 2.64 -1.50 -13.80
N LEU A 35 2.04 -1.25 -14.97
CA LEU A 35 2.58 -0.38 -16.03
C LEU A 35 2.14 1.09 -15.91
N HIS A 36 1.46 1.47 -14.82
CA HIS A 36 1.05 2.84 -14.61
C HIS A 36 2.27 3.75 -14.35
N ASN A 37 2.32 4.90 -15.02
CA ASN A 37 3.36 5.91 -14.85
C ASN A 37 2.83 7.00 -13.91
N PHE A 38 3.22 6.92 -12.63
CA PHE A 38 2.81 7.90 -11.63
C PHE A 38 3.33 9.30 -11.96
N THR A 39 2.43 10.27 -11.89
CA THR A 39 2.74 11.69 -11.97
C THR A 39 3.40 12.18 -10.68
N THR A 40 4.11 13.29 -10.74
CA THR A 40 4.70 13.91 -9.55
C THR A 40 3.65 14.28 -8.50
N GLU A 41 2.46 14.73 -8.93
CA GLU A 41 1.35 15.08 -8.04
C GLU A 41 0.83 13.87 -7.26
N GLU A 42 0.67 12.71 -7.93
CA GLU A 42 0.28 11.46 -7.29
C GLU A 42 1.32 11.01 -6.27
N LEU A 43 2.62 11.10 -6.60
CA LEU A 43 3.68 10.77 -5.67
C LEU A 43 3.71 11.70 -4.44
N LEU A 44 3.43 12.99 -4.64
CA LEU A 44 3.35 13.97 -3.55
C LEU A 44 2.10 13.77 -2.66
N SER A 45 1.08 13.06 -3.16
CA SER A 45 -0.10 12.72 -2.36
C SER A 45 0.15 11.61 -1.32
N ILE A 46 1.29 10.92 -1.39
CA ILE A 46 1.65 9.87 -0.45
C ILE A 46 1.87 10.48 0.94
N THR A 47 1.03 10.10 1.90
CA THR A 47 1.13 10.54 3.28
C THR A 47 1.83 9.49 4.15
N THR A 48 2.39 9.92 5.28
CA THR A 48 2.95 9.00 6.28
C THR A 48 1.91 8.03 6.82
N VAL A 49 0.66 8.48 6.97
CA VAL A 49 -0.48 7.65 7.40
C VAL A 49 -0.73 6.51 6.41
N LEU A 50 -0.71 6.80 5.11
CA LEU A 50 -0.86 5.80 4.06
C LEU A 50 0.24 4.73 4.14
N VAL A 51 1.50 5.17 4.29
CA VAL A 51 2.65 4.27 4.41
C VAL A 51 2.55 3.39 5.66
N CYS A 52 2.22 3.97 6.82
CA CYS A 52 2.06 3.21 8.06
C CYS A 52 0.95 2.16 7.95
N ARG A 53 -0.22 2.53 7.40
CA ARG A 53 -1.34 1.59 7.20
C ARG A 53 -0.96 0.45 6.25
N TRP A 54 -0.27 0.74 5.16
CA TRP A 54 0.20 -0.29 4.24
C TRP A 54 1.22 -1.24 4.88
N MET A 55 2.17 -0.71 5.66
CA MET A 55 3.13 -1.53 6.41
C MET A 55 2.43 -2.41 7.44
N ASN A 56 1.41 -1.87 8.12
CA ASN A 56 0.59 -2.60 9.08
C ASN A 56 -0.17 -3.74 8.43
N GLU A 57 -0.85 -3.51 7.30
CA GLU A 57 -1.57 -4.56 6.58
C GLU A 57 -0.64 -5.71 6.18
N ARG A 58 0.60 -5.41 5.75
CA ARG A 58 1.59 -6.43 5.40
C ARG A 58 2.13 -7.20 6.60
N ALA A 59 2.26 -6.54 7.75
CA ALA A 59 2.84 -7.14 8.94
C ALA A 59 1.80 -7.91 9.76
N TYR A 60 0.57 -7.40 9.84
CA TYR A 60 -0.47 -7.87 10.77
C TYR A 60 -1.74 -8.34 10.06
N GLY A 61 -1.87 -8.13 8.75
CA GLY A 61 -3.10 -8.41 7.99
C GLY A 61 -4.20 -7.35 8.15
N ASP A 62 -3.95 -6.30 8.94
CA ASP A 62 -4.88 -5.20 9.19
C ASP A 62 -4.14 -3.85 9.11
N PRO A 63 -4.65 -2.86 8.35
CA PRO A 63 -4.07 -1.52 8.30
C PRO A 63 -4.18 -0.75 9.63
N GLU A 64 -5.18 -1.05 10.46
CA GLU A 64 -5.37 -0.50 11.80
C GLU A 64 -4.87 -1.48 12.86
N THR A 65 -3.67 -1.21 13.38
CA THR A 65 -3.07 -2.04 14.42
C THR A 65 -3.41 -1.52 15.81
N ASN A 66 -3.46 -2.44 16.77
CA ASN A 66 -3.49 -2.15 18.20
C ASN A 66 -2.35 -2.88 18.91
N ASP A 67 -2.07 -2.51 20.16
CA ASP A 67 -0.93 -3.04 20.92
C ASP A 67 -0.98 -4.57 21.14
N ASP A 68 -2.15 -5.19 20.99
CA ASP A 68 -2.34 -6.64 21.19
C ASP A 68 -2.15 -7.45 19.90
N MET A 69 -2.07 -6.80 18.72
CA MET A 69 -1.88 -7.49 17.45
C MET A 69 -0.47 -8.06 17.32
N ARG A 70 -0.39 -9.33 16.90
CA ARG A 70 0.88 -10.00 16.62
C ARG A 70 1.13 -10.05 15.11
N PRO A 71 2.38 -9.87 14.65
CA PRO A 71 2.69 -9.99 13.24
C PRO A 71 2.31 -11.38 12.70
N ILE A 72 1.75 -11.41 11.49
CA ILE A 72 1.52 -12.65 10.76
C ILE A 72 2.89 -13.12 10.26
N HIS A 73 3.33 -14.29 10.73
CA HIS A 73 4.46 -14.97 10.11
C HIS A 73 4.04 -15.46 8.73
N HIS A 74 4.33 -14.66 7.70
CA HIS A 74 4.40 -15.19 6.36
C HIS A 74 5.63 -16.09 6.30
N GLU A 75 5.43 -17.40 6.38
CA GLU A 75 6.48 -18.36 6.10
C GLU A 75 7.00 -18.06 4.68
N SER A 76 8.23 -17.58 4.59
CA SER A 76 8.92 -17.41 3.31
C SER A 76 9.06 -18.79 2.69
N THR A 77 8.09 -19.22 1.89
CA THR A 77 8.18 -20.45 1.12
C THR A 77 9.37 -20.28 0.18
N THR A 78 10.45 -20.98 0.46
CA THR A 78 11.69 -20.97 -0.32
C THR A 78 11.57 -21.93 -1.48
#